data_AF-A0A973TM88-F1
#
_entry.id   AF-A0A973TM88-F1
#
_cell.length_a   1.000
_cell.length_b   1.000
_cell.length_c   1.000
_cell.angle_alpha   90.00
_cell.angle_beta   90.00
_cell.angle_gamma   90.00
#
_symmetry.space_group_name_H-M   'P 1'
#
loop_
_entity.id
_entity.type
_entity.pdbx_description
1 polymer ?
#
loop_
_entity_poly.entity_id
_entity_poly.type
_entity_poly.pdbx_seq_one_letter_code
_entity_poly.pdbx_strand_id
1 'polypeptide(L)' 'ADVFDALISPRPYKEAWSIDAALAFLYAQRGRLFDPKCVEVLVRHRERLDDICQRFSTVSARPALEA' A
#
# COMPACT_ATOMS: atom_id res chain seq x y z
N ALA A 1 -0.95 -9.01 -5.55
CA ALA A 1 -0.19 -8.58 -4.36
C ALA A 1 0.80 -7.46 -4.72
N ASP A 2 1.53 -7.57 -5.83
CA ASP A 2 2.55 -6.58 -6.26
C ASP A 2 2.12 -5.11 -6.29
N VAL A 3 0.88 -4.80 -6.69
CA VAL A 3 0.46 -3.39 -6.84
C VAL A 3 0.36 -2.68 -5.49
N PHE A 4 -0.20 -3.35 -4.46
CA PHE A 4 -0.33 -2.74 -3.14
C PHE A 4 1.04 -2.50 -2.51
N ASP A 5 1.91 -3.52 -2.53
CA ASP A 5 3.28 -3.44 -2.01
C ASP A 5 4.10 -2.36 -2.75
N ALA A 6 3.93 -2.26 -4.06
CA ALA A 6 4.54 -1.21 -4.88
C ALA A 6 4.04 0.21 -4.58
N LEU A 7 2.81 0.36 -4.07
CA LEU A 7 2.25 1.66 -3.68
C LEU A 7 2.77 2.12 -2.31
N ILE A 8 2.92 1.19 -1.36
CA ILE A 8 3.38 1.51 0.01
C ILE A 8 4.91 1.49 0.16
N SER A 9 5.63 1.00 -0.86
CA SER A 9 7.10 0.97 -0.86
C SER A 9 7.68 2.26 -1.47
N PRO A 10 8.67 2.90 -0.81
CA PRO A 10 9.32 4.08 -1.35
C PRO A 10 10.14 3.73 -2.60
N ARG A 11 10.03 4.57 -3.64
CA ARG A 11 10.85 4.45 -4.86
C ARG A 11 11.68 5.73 -5.02
N PRO A 12 12.86 5.68 -5.69
CA PRO A 12 13.79 6.82 -5.76
C PRO A 12 13.18 8.15 -6.24
N TYR A 13 12.07 8.07 -6.98
CA TYR A 13 11.41 9.22 -7.60
C TYR A 13 9.94 9.38 -7.19
N LYS A 14 9.46 8.58 -6.23
CA LYS A 14 8.05 8.59 -5.83
C LYS A 14 7.92 8.21 -4.36
N GLU A 15 7.32 9.11 -3.60
CA GLU A 15 6.99 8.85 -2.21
C GLU A 15 6.02 7.68 -2.09
N ALA A 16 6.23 6.88 -1.03
CA ALA A 16 5.31 5.82 -0.66
C ALA A 16 3.94 6.42 -0.33
N TRP A 17 2.89 5.79 -0.82
CA TRP A 17 1.52 6.14 -0.44
C TRP A 17 1.25 5.67 0.98
N SER A 18 0.42 6.42 1.71
CA SER A 18 -0.12 5.90 2.96
C SER A 18 -0.98 4.67 2.68
N ILE A 19 -1.07 3.77 3.66
CA ILE A 19 -1.91 2.57 3.57
C ILE A 19 -3.36 2.97 3.23
N ASP A 20 -3.89 4.02 3.88
CA ASP A 20 -5.22 4.55 3.59
C ASP A 20 -5.38 5.00 2.14
N ALA A 21 -4.40 5.72 1.58
CA ALA A 21 -4.44 6.17 0.18
C ALA A 21 -4.38 5.00 -0.80
N ALA A 22 -3.52 4.01 -0.52
CA ALA A 22 -3.42 2.79 -1.33
C ALA A 22 -4.73 1.98 -1.30
N LEU A 23 -5.34 1.81 -0.12
CA LEU A 23 -6.62 1.12 0.03
C LEU A 23 -7.77 1.87 -0.64
N ALA A 24 -7.81 3.20 -0.52
CA ALA A 24 -8.82 4.03 -1.18
C ALA A 24 -8.74 3.89 -2.71
N PHE A 25 -7.54 3.87 -3.27
CA PHE A 25 -7.32 3.65 -4.70
C PHE A 25 -7.75 2.25 -5.15
N LEU A 26 -7.37 1.21 -4.40
CA LEU A 26 -7.80 -0.16 -4.68
C LEU A 26 -9.33 -0.28 -4.67
N TYR A 27 -9.97 0.37 -3.70
CA TYR A 27 -11.42 0.41 -3.59
C TYR A 27 -12.07 1.16 -4.77
N ALA A 28 -11.53 2.30 -5.18
CA ALA A 28 -12.03 3.06 -6.33
C ALA A 28 -11.90 2.30 -7.66
N GLN A 29 -10.92 1.41 -7.79
CA GLN A 29 -10.65 0.65 -9.00
C GLN A 29 -11.23 -0.78 -8.98
N ARG A 30 -11.98 -1.14 -7.93
CA ARG A 30 -12.62 -2.45 -7.79
C ARG A 30 -13.66 -2.67 -8.91
N GLY A 31 -13.62 -3.84 -9.55
CA GLY A 31 -14.47 -4.17 -10.69
C GLY A 31 -14.01 -3.61 -12.03
N ARG A 32 -12.91 -2.82 -12.06
CA ARG A 32 -12.26 -2.36 -13.29
C ARG A 32 -10.88 -2.97 -13.47
N LEU A 33 -9.97 -2.68 -12.54
CA LEU A 33 -8.59 -3.17 -12.54
C LEU A 33 -8.37 -4.31 -11.55
N PHE A 34 -9.21 -4.39 -10.51
CA PHE A 34 -9.09 -5.36 -9.44
C PHE A 34 -10.38 -6.15 -9.26
N ASP A 35 -10.27 -7.41 -8.86
CA ASP A 35 -11.43 -8.24 -8.50
C ASP A 35 -12.14 -7.63 -7.27
N PRO A 36 -13.44 -7.31 -7.35
CA PRO A 36 -14.21 -6.74 -6.25
C PRO A 36 -14.14 -7.57 -4.96
N LYS A 37 -14.18 -8.90 -5.06
CA LYS A 37 -14.12 -9.79 -3.88
C LYS A 37 -12.78 -9.71 -3.20
N CYS A 38 -11.69 -9.66 -3.97
CA CYS A 38 -10.34 -9.53 -3.41
C CYS A 38 -10.16 -8.19 -2.69
N VAL A 39 -10.66 -7.10 -3.27
CA VAL A 39 -10.58 -5.77 -2.64
C VAL A 39 -11.45 -5.69 -1.39
N GLU A 40 -12.65 -6.26 -1.41
CA GLU A 40 -13.54 -6.30 -0.23
C GLU A 40 -12.94 -7.11 0.92
N VAL A 41 -12.36 -8.29 0.64
CA VAL A 41 -11.66 -9.10 1.64
C VAL A 41 -10.45 -8.35 2.20
N LEU A 42 -9.69 -7.67 1.34
CA LEU A 42 -8.52 -6.89 1.76
C LEU A 42 -8.91 -5.77 2.74
N VAL A 43 -9.95 -5.01 2.41
CA VAL A 43 -10.47 -3.92 3.28
C VAL A 43 -11.07 -4.49 4.57
N ARG A 44 -11.74 -5.63 4.51
CA ARG A 44 -12.30 -6.30 5.70
C ARG A 44 -11.22 -6.76 6.69
N HIS A 45 -10.04 -7.12 6.19
CA HIS A 45 -8.90 -7.54 7.01
C HIS A 45 -7.86 -6.44 7.22
N ARG A 46 -8.29 -5.17 7.17
CA ARG A 46 -7.43 -4.00 7.36
C ARG A 46 -6.54 -4.13 8.61
N GLU A 47 -7.10 -4.48 9.76
CA GLU A 47 -6.34 -4.53 11.03
C GLU A 47 -5.13 -5.46 10.92
N ARG A 48 -5.34 -6.66 10.37
CA ARG A 48 -4.26 -7.63 10.13
C ARG A 48 -3.25 -7.13 9.10
N LEU A 49 -3.71 -6.35 8.13
CA LEU A 49 -2.85 -5.75 7.11
C LEU A 49 -1.96 -4.66 7.70
N ASP A 50 -2.52 -3.82 8.57
CA ASP A 50 -1.79 -2.80 9.33
C ASP A 50 -0.73 -3.47 10.23
N ASP A 51 -1.06 -4.57 10.91
CA ASP A 51 -0.09 -5.35 11.71
C ASP A 51 1.07 -5.90 10.87
N ILE A 52 0.77 -6.44 9.68
CA ILE A 52 1.78 -6.98 8.76
C ILE A 52 2.67 -5.84 8.26
N CYS A 53 2.07 -4.72 7.83
CA CYS A 53 2.82 -3.55 7.40
C CYS A 53 3.70 -3.03 8.54
N GLN A 54 3.19 -2.85 9.76
CA GLN A 54 4.01 -2.42 10.89
C GLN A 54 5.17 -3.39 11.19
N ARG A 55 4.94 -4.70 11.09
CA ARG A 55 5.94 -5.72 11.40
C ARG A 55 7.03 -5.85 10.33
N PHE A 56 6.69 -5.61 9.07
CA PHE A 56 7.60 -5.78 7.93
C PHE A 56 8.00 -4.47 7.25
N SER A 57 7.50 -3.32 7.69
CA SER A 57 7.91 -1.99 7.23
C SER A 57 9.39 -1.78 7.56
N THR A 58 10.24 -2.17 6.63
CA THR A 58 11.65 -1.79 6.54
C THR A 58 11.74 -0.34 6.09
N VAL A 59 11.18 0.59 6.88
CA VAL A 59 11.55 1.99 6.77
C VAL A 59 12.98 2.10 7.28
N SER A 60 13.94 1.70 6.43
CA SER A 60 15.27 2.28 6.47
C SER A 60 15.05 3.70 5.98
N ALA A 61 15.00 4.64 6.92
CA ALA A 61 15.02 6.07 6.64
C ALA A 61 16.19 6.32 5.69
N ARG A 62 15.91 6.45 4.40
CA ARG A 62 16.92 6.88 3.45
C ARG A 62 17.10 8.37 3.75
N PRO A 63 18.28 8.82 4.19
CA PRO A 63 18.50 10.24 4.41
C PRO A 63 18.20 10.94 3.08
N ALA A 64 17.45 12.02 3.17
CA ALA A 64 17.06 12.85 2.03
C ALA A 64 18.28 13.07 1.13
N LEU A 65 18.15 12.69 -0.14
CA LEU A 65 19.14 13.04 -1.14
C LEU A 65 19.02 14.57 -1.32
N GLU A 66 19.98 15.28 -0.75
CA GLU A 66 20.20 16.70 -0.96
C GLU A 66 20.44 16.99 -2.45
N ALA A 67 19.73 18.03 -2.92
CA ALA A 67 19.99 18.96 -4.04
C ALA A 67 20.59 18.43 -5.36
#